data_AF-A0A2S6R5Y7-F1
#
_entry.id   AF-A0A2S6R5Y7-F1
#
_cell.length_a   1.000
_cell.length_b   1.000
_cell.length_c   1.000
_cell.angle_alpha   90.00
_cell.angle_beta   90.00
_cell.angle_gamma   90.00
#
_symmetry.space_group_name_H-M   'P 1'
#
loop_
_entity.id
_entity.type
_entity.pdbx_description
1 polymer ?
#
loop_
_entity_poly.entity_id
_entity_poly.type
_entity_poly.pdbx_seq_one_letter_code
_entity_poly.pdbx_strand_id
1 'polypeptide(L)'
;MPRAGLAVWAALLSTFVLFAACAPFSIPEPSPEPPRADRLHLGVASFADLPGWRNDHQGDALRAFLRSCDKLLRRKSGAAIGGAIPGTAGAWHGACEAAGARDIQDHRAARLFFEDWFQPYAVLNNGRDSGLFTGYFEPELQGSLSPGGGYDIALYRRPADLVTVSLGHFREAFAGERISGRVVDGALQPYPTRAEIDGGALAGQSLELVWVDNAVDAFFLHIQGSGRVRLADGGTRRIAYAASNGQPYLAIGRTLVGRGALSREEVTMQSIRAWLEANPGEAPAVMRENNSYVFFRWLGGKSAELGPEGAQGVPLLAGRSLAVDRKYLPLGAPLWLDAHVPDADPRAGW
;
A
#
# COMPACT_ATOMS: atom_id res chain seq x y z
N MET A 1 -17.59 28.88 -101.95
CA MET A 1 -16.37 29.70 -102.06
C MET A 1 -16.63 31.04 -101.41
N PRO A 2 -15.69 31.65 -100.67
CA PRO A 2 -15.04 31.21 -99.44
C PRO A 2 -15.26 32.23 -98.30
N ARG A 3 -14.61 31.97 -97.15
CA ARG A 3 -14.22 32.93 -96.07
C ARG A 3 -15.35 33.40 -95.15
N ALA A 4 -15.15 33.58 -93.85
CA ALA A 4 -14.07 33.26 -92.93
C ALA A 4 -14.71 33.36 -91.53
N GLY A 5 -14.36 32.45 -90.64
CA GLY A 5 -14.83 32.49 -89.26
C GLY A 5 -14.11 33.57 -88.46
N LEU A 6 -14.80 34.08 -87.44
CA LEU A 6 -14.25 34.59 -86.18
C LEU A 6 -15.38 34.49 -85.16
N ALA A 7 -15.37 33.41 -84.39
CA ALA A 7 -16.28 33.17 -83.27
C ALA A 7 -15.79 33.98 -82.06
N VAL A 8 -16.64 34.87 -81.56
CA VAL A 8 -16.42 35.62 -80.31
C VAL A 8 -16.74 34.70 -79.14
N TRP A 9 -15.72 34.25 -78.42
CA TRP A 9 -15.87 33.55 -77.14
C TRP A 9 -15.87 34.57 -76.01
N ALA A 10 -17.00 34.66 -75.30
CA ALA A 10 -17.12 35.43 -74.07
C ALA A 10 -16.31 34.74 -72.95
N ALA A 11 -15.27 35.41 -72.45
CA ALA A 11 -14.49 34.96 -71.32
C ALA A 11 -15.23 35.27 -70.01
N LEU A 12 -15.74 34.23 -69.35
CA LEU A 12 -16.22 34.28 -67.96
C LEU A 12 -15.00 34.40 -67.02
N LEU A 13 -14.89 35.52 -66.31
CA LEU A 13 -13.96 35.67 -65.19
C LEU A 13 -14.45 34.81 -64.01
N SER A 14 -13.82 33.66 -63.81
CA SER A 14 -13.98 32.83 -62.61
C SER A 14 -12.99 33.29 -61.55
N THR A 15 -13.47 34.02 -60.54
CA THR A 15 -12.69 34.46 -59.37
C THR A 15 -12.34 33.24 -58.51
N PHE A 16 -11.10 32.77 -58.59
CA PHE A 16 -10.57 31.72 -57.71
C PHE A 16 -10.26 32.33 -56.33
N VAL A 17 -11.15 32.13 -55.36
CA VAL A 17 -10.87 32.44 -53.95
C VAL A 17 -10.07 31.27 -53.36
N LEU A 18 -8.77 31.49 -53.17
CA LEU A 18 -7.89 30.59 -52.42
C LEU A 18 -8.27 30.65 -50.93
N PHE A 19 -9.05 29.68 -50.47
CA PHE A 19 -9.21 29.42 -49.04
C PHE A 19 -7.89 28.84 -48.51
N ALA A 20 -7.08 29.68 -47.88
CA ALA A 20 -5.98 29.23 -47.03
C ALA A 20 -6.60 28.48 -45.84
N ALA A 21 -6.50 27.16 -45.84
CA ALA A 21 -6.86 26.33 -44.71
C ALA A 21 -5.86 26.60 -43.57
N CYS A 22 -6.22 27.47 -42.63
CA CYS A 22 -5.60 27.52 -41.31
C CYS A 22 -5.98 26.23 -40.58
N ALA A 23 -5.19 25.17 -40.76
CA ALA A 23 -5.18 24.07 -39.80
C ALA A 23 -4.74 24.67 -38.45
N PRO A 24 -5.51 24.50 -37.36
CA PRO A 24 -5.06 24.91 -36.04
C PRO A 24 -3.80 24.11 -35.73
N PHE A 25 -2.68 24.82 -35.55
CA PHE A 25 -1.49 24.26 -34.92
C PHE A 25 -1.90 23.85 -33.50
N SER A 26 -2.23 22.57 -33.31
CA SER A 26 -2.35 22.00 -31.98
C SER A 26 -0.96 22.07 -31.36
N ILE A 27 -0.79 23.00 -30.41
CA ILE A 27 0.37 23.00 -29.52
C ILE A 27 0.34 21.63 -28.85
N PRO A 28 1.38 20.77 -29.01
CA PRO A 28 1.43 19.52 -28.28
C PRO A 28 1.31 19.86 -26.79
N GLU A 29 0.34 19.26 -26.11
CA GLU A 29 0.22 19.39 -24.66
C GLU A 29 1.60 19.12 -24.04
N PRO A 30 2.11 20.01 -23.17
CA PRO A 30 3.37 19.74 -22.49
C PRO A 30 3.22 18.39 -21.78
N SER A 31 4.11 17.46 -22.13
CA SER A 31 4.22 16.17 -21.46
C SER A 31 4.25 16.43 -19.95
N PRO A 32 3.43 15.74 -19.13
CA PRO A 32 3.36 16.03 -17.71
C PRO A 32 4.76 16.00 -17.12
N GLU A 33 5.16 17.11 -16.48
CA GLU A 33 6.46 17.18 -15.81
C GLU A 33 6.59 15.95 -14.89
N PRO A 34 7.76 15.28 -14.87
CA PRO A 34 7.97 14.17 -13.97
C PRO A 34 7.64 14.64 -12.54
N PRO A 35 6.88 13.83 -11.77
CA PRO A 35 6.42 14.25 -10.46
C PRO A 35 7.61 14.72 -9.63
N ARG A 36 7.51 15.94 -9.10
CA ARG A 36 8.57 16.51 -8.26
C ARG A 36 8.87 15.53 -7.13
N ALA A 37 10.13 15.14 -6.99
CA ALA A 37 10.54 14.23 -5.94
C ALA A 37 10.07 14.75 -4.57
N ASP A 38 9.50 13.87 -3.76
CA ASP A 38 9.03 14.23 -2.42
C ASP A 38 10.17 14.77 -1.56
N ARG A 39 9.91 15.85 -0.84
CA ARG A 39 10.87 16.48 0.08
C ARG A 39 10.21 16.71 1.42
N LEU A 40 10.67 15.95 2.41
CA LEU A 40 10.25 16.08 3.79
C LEU A 40 10.79 17.40 4.39
N HIS A 41 9.90 18.17 5.00
CA HIS A 41 10.25 19.27 5.89
C HIS A 41 9.49 19.11 7.21
N LEU A 42 10.15 19.42 8.32
CA LEU A 42 9.56 19.39 9.66
C LEU A 42 9.42 20.82 10.16
N GLY A 43 8.18 21.30 10.26
CA GLY A 43 7.87 22.58 10.90
C GLY A 43 7.72 22.40 12.40
N VAL A 44 8.29 23.28 13.22
CA VAL A 44 8.07 23.24 14.68
C VAL A 44 6.59 23.52 14.95
N ALA A 45 5.95 22.69 15.79
CA ALA A 45 4.56 22.83 16.21
C ALA A 45 4.45 22.62 17.73
N SER A 46 3.35 23.06 18.33
CA SER A 46 3.04 22.81 19.74
C SER A 46 1.84 21.87 19.87
N PHE A 47 1.64 21.29 21.06
CA PHE A 47 0.44 20.49 21.34
C PHE A 47 -0.86 21.29 21.27
N ALA A 48 -0.79 22.63 21.39
CA ALA A 48 -1.95 23.49 21.21
C ALA A 48 -2.38 23.61 19.74
N ASP A 49 -1.47 23.32 18.81
CA ASP A 49 -1.73 23.37 17.36
C ASP A 49 -2.38 22.08 16.84
N LEU A 50 -2.52 21.05 17.68
CA LEU A 50 -3.06 19.75 17.32
C LEU A 50 -4.58 19.72 17.57
N PRO A 51 -5.43 19.73 16.51
CA PRO A 51 -6.88 19.77 16.68
C PRO A 51 -7.38 18.57 17.48
N GLY A 52 -8.18 18.78 18.51
CA GLY A 52 -8.71 17.69 19.34
C GLY A 52 -7.73 17.06 20.33
N TRP A 53 -6.47 17.52 20.42
CA TRP A 53 -5.43 16.94 21.27
C TRP A 53 -5.88 16.71 22.72
N ARG A 54 -6.59 17.67 23.33
CA ARG A 54 -7.03 17.55 24.73
C ARG A 54 -8.15 16.53 24.96
N ASN A 55 -8.89 16.19 23.90
CA ASN A 55 -10.11 15.38 23.96
C ASN A 55 -9.89 13.92 23.53
N ASP A 56 -8.73 13.58 22.96
CA ASP A 56 -8.41 12.20 22.59
C ASP A 56 -8.22 11.28 23.82
N HIS A 57 -8.28 9.98 23.61
CA HIS A 57 -7.95 8.96 24.61
C HIS A 57 -6.46 8.60 24.53
N GLN A 58 -5.58 9.46 25.06
CA GLN A 58 -4.13 9.29 24.92
C GLN A 58 -3.60 8.03 25.62
N GLY A 59 -4.38 7.45 26.54
CA GLY A 59 -4.09 6.14 27.11
C GLY A 59 -4.05 5.02 26.06
N ASP A 60 -4.88 5.10 25.03
CA ASP A 60 -4.86 4.15 23.90
C ASP A 60 -3.65 4.36 22.98
N ALA A 61 -3.26 5.63 22.76
CA ALA A 61 -2.02 5.96 22.07
C ALA A 61 -0.78 5.47 22.84
N LEU A 62 -0.77 5.63 24.16
CA LEU A 62 0.27 5.12 25.05
C LEU A 62 0.34 3.59 25.01
N ARG A 63 -0.81 2.89 25.02
CA ARG A 63 -0.88 1.44 24.85
C ARG A 63 -0.23 0.99 23.54
N ALA A 64 -0.44 1.70 22.44
CA ALA A 64 0.22 1.41 21.17
C ALA A 64 1.73 1.70 21.23
N PHE A 65 2.12 2.83 21.80
CA PHE A 65 3.52 3.24 21.95
C PHE A 65 4.33 2.24 22.78
N LEU A 66 3.75 1.70 23.87
CA LEU A 66 4.38 0.67 24.71
C LEU A 66 4.73 -0.61 23.91
N ARG A 67 3.90 -0.99 22.93
CA ARG A 67 4.22 -2.13 22.04
C ARG A 67 5.46 -1.85 21.20
N SER A 68 5.61 -0.62 20.69
CA SER A 68 6.84 -0.21 20.00
C SER A 68 8.04 -0.21 20.96
N CYS A 69 7.85 0.20 22.21
CA CYS A 69 8.89 0.19 23.24
C CYS A 69 9.45 -1.20 23.54
N ASP A 70 8.62 -2.26 23.52
CA ASP A 70 9.09 -3.66 23.65
C ASP A 70 10.20 -4.01 22.65
N LYS A 71 10.14 -3.42 21.45
CA LYS A 71 11.15 -3.62 20.41
C LYS A 71 12.31 -2.65 20.56
N LEU A 72 12.04 -1.37 20.82
CA LEU A 72 13.05 -0.31 20.89
C LEU A 72 14.03 -0.54 22.04
N LEU A 73 13.56 -0.94 23.22
CA LEU A 73 14.39 -1.22 24.40
C LEU A 73 15.33 -2.42 24.20
N ARG A 74 14.98 -3.38 23.32
CA ARG A 74 15.85 -4.54 23.01
C ARG A 74 16.95 -4.20 22.01
N ARG A 75 16.87 -3.06 21.31
CA ARG A 75 17.90 -2.65 20.36
C ARG A 75 19.07 -2.01 21.09
N LYS A 76 20.28 -2.29 20.62
CA LYS A 76 21.50 -1.60 21.11
C LYS A 76 21.31 -0.09 20.98
N SER A 77 21.71 0.67 22.01
CA SER A 77 21.53 2.13 22.06
C SER A 77 22.00 2.84 20.78
N GLY A 78 23.18 2.48 20.24
CA GLY A 78 23.71 3.07 19.00
C GLY A 78 23.09 2.57 17.69
N ALA A 79 22.10 1.67 17.72
CA ALA A 79 21.49 1.15 16.50
C ALA A 79 20.67 2.24 15.79
N ALA A 80 20.94 2.48 14.50
CA ALA A 80 20.24 3.48 13.71
C ALA A 80 18.73 3.22 13.61
N ILE A 81 17.95 4.29 13.72
CA ILE A 81 16.51 4.34 13.54
C ILE A 81 16.17 5.49 12.60
N GLY A 82 15.16 5.28 11.75
CA GLY A 82 14.66 6.30 10.83
C GLY A 82 15.35 6.31 9.47
N GLY A 83 14.83 7.17 8.60
CA GLY A 83 15.36 7.44 7.26
C GLY A 83 15.80 8.90 7.19
N ALA A 84 15.01 9.73 6.52
CA ALA A 84 15.23 11.17 6.41
C ALA A 84 15.21 11.90 7.76
N ILE A 85 14.56 11.33 8.77
CA ILE A 85 14.68 11.72 10.17
C ILE A 85 15.64 10.73 10.85
N PRO A 86 16.95 11.02 10.90
CA PRO A 86 17.93 10.11 11.49
C PRO A 86 17.85 10.13 13.02
N GLY A 87 18.08 8.97 13.64
CA GLY A 87 18.19 8.84 15.09
C GLY A 87 18.79 7.49 15.51
N THR A 88 18.84 7.26 16.81
CA THR A 88 19.33 6.00 17.40
C THR A 88 18.29 5.40 18.33
N ALA A 89 18.36 4.10 18.56
CA ALA A 89 17.46 3.43 19.52
C ALA A 89 17.58 3.99 20.93
N GLY A 90 18.78 4.39 21.34
CA GLY A 90 19.06 4.97 22.66
C GLY A 90 18.28 6.25 22.93
N ALA A 91 18.04 7.07 21.90
CA ALA A 91 17.23 8.28 22.03
C ALA A 91 15.77 8.00 22.45
N TRP A 92 15.29 6.76 22.24
CA TRP A 92 13.94 6.33 22.62
C TRP A 92 13.86 5.62 23.97
N HIS A 93 15.00 5.16 24.53
CA HIS A 93 15.01 4.33 25.73
C HIS A 93 14.40 5.06 26.93
N GLY A 94 14.80 6.31 27.19
CA GLY A 94 14.26 7.09 28.31
C GLY A 94 12.75 7.33 28.20
N ALA A 95 12.25 7.69 27.03
CA ALA A 95 10.81 7.87 26.80
C ALA A 95 10.04 6.56 26.99
N CYS A 96 10.62 5.44 26.56
CA CYS A 96 10.01 4.12 26.73
C CYS A 96 9.97 3.67 28.20
N GLU A 97 11.03 3.92 28.97
CA GLU A 97 11.05 3.62 30.41
C GLU A 97 10.03 4.48 31.15
N ALA A 98 9.95 5.77 30.85
CA ALA A 98 8.98 6.67 31.43
C ALA A 98 7.53 6.31 31.06
N ALA A 99 7.29 5.88 29.81
CA ALA A 99 6.00 5.37 29.37
C ALA A 99 5.56 4.14 30.18
N GLY A 100 6.48 3.21 30.45
CA GLY A 100 6.20 1.97 31.17
C GLY A 100 5.76 2.17 32.62
N ALA A 101 6.01 3.35 33.20
CA ALA A 101 5.58 3.73 34.54
C ALA A 101 4.20 4.41 34.60
N ARG A 102 3.50 4.56 33.46
CA ARG A 102 2.19 5.23 33.37
C ARG A 102 1.05 4.22 33.30
N ASP A 103 -0.08 4.57 33.92
CA ASP A 103 -1.32 3.84 33.76
C ASP A 103 -1.99 4.21 32.42
N ILE A 104 -2.20 3.21 31.57
CA ILE A 104 -2.85 3.38 30.26
C ILE A 104 -4.34 3.70 30.35
N GLN A 105 -4.97 3.53 31.53
CA GLN A 105 -6.36 3.91 31.76
C GLN A 105 -6.50 5.38 32.17
N ASP A 106 -5.41 6.01 32.64
CA ASP A 106 -5.40 7.44 32.94
C ASP A 106 -4.99 8.25 31.70
N HIS A 107 -5.98 8.62 30.90
CA HIS A 107 -5.77 9.42 29.69
C HIS A 107 -5.09 10.77 29.96
N ARG A 108 -5.34 11.38 31.12
CA ARG A 108 -4.71 12.66 31.48
C ARG A 108 -3.22 12.46 31.77
N ALA A 109 -2.85 11.44 32.54
CA ALA A 109 -1.45 11.12 32.80
C ALA A 109 -0.71 10.71 31.51
N ALA A 110 -1.37 9.94 30.63
CA ALA A 110 -0.83 9.59 29.32
C ALA A 110 -0.60 10.83 28.43
N ARG A 111 -1.53 11.79 28.42
CA ARG A 111 -1.37 13.06 27.71
C ARG A 111 -0.15 13.84 28.23
N LEU A 112 -0.04 14.01 29.55
CA LEU A 112 1.11 14.70 30.17
C LEU A 112 2.43 14.01 29.84
N PHE A 113 2.46 12.67 29.79
CA PHE A 113 3.65 11.95 29.34
C PHE A 113 4.08 12.36 27.92
N PHE A 114 3.14 12.46 26.96
CA PHE A 114 3.49 12.90 25.62
C PHE A 114 3.96 14.35 25.60
N GLU A 115 3.32 15.23 26.38
CA GLU A 115 3.70 16.64 26.53
C GLU A 115 5.10 16.83 27.15
N ASP A 116 5.49 15.98 28.09
CA ASP A 116 6.79 16.05 28.77
C ASP A 116 7.94 15.46 27.94
N TRP A 117 7.66 14.44 27.12
CA TRP A 117 8.71 13.64 26.45
C TRP A 117 8.86 13.91 24.95
N PHE A 118 7.89 14.57 24.32
CA PHE A 118 7.89 14.75 22.87
C PHE A 118 7.67 16.21 22.47
N GLN A 119 8.29 16.59 21.36
CA GLN A 119 8.07 17.86 20.67
C GLN A 119 7.32 17.57 19.36
N PRO A 120 6.11 18.11 19.15
CA PRO A 120 5.41 17.99 17.88
C PRO A 120 6.16 18.71 16.75
N TYR A 121 6.15 18.09 15.57
CA TYR A 121 6.59 18.70 14.33
C TYR A 121 5.53 18.46 13.25
N ALA A 122 5.12 19.51 12.55
CA ALA A 122 4.28 19.42 11.36
C ALA A 122 5.08 18.78 10.22
N VAL A 123 4.55 17.68 9.67
CA VAL A 123 5.17 16.94 8.57
C VAL A 123 4.71 17.53 7.24
N LEU A 124 5.61 18.19 6.52
CA LEU A 124 5.32 18.82 5.24
C LEU A 124 6.00 18.07 4.08
N ASN A 125 5.29 17.91 2.97
CA ASN A 125 5.85 17.41 1.71
C ASN A 125 5.88 18.54 0.67
N ASN A 126 7.08 18.97 0.29
CA ASN A 126 7.27 20.08 -0.66
C ASN A 126 6.50 21.35 -0.23
N GLY A 127 6.44 21.60 1.09
CA GLY A 127 5.74 22.74 1.69
C GLY A 127 4.23 22.54 1.88
N ARG A 128 3.66 21.41 1.48
CA ARG A 128 2.25 21.07 1.72
C ARG A 128 2.09 20.28 3.02
N ASP A 129 1.10 20.67 3.82
CA ASP A 129 0.71 20.08 5.11
C ASP A 129 -0.39 19.02 4.99
N SER A 130 -0.92 18.81 3.78
CA SER A 130 -1.93 17.79 3.47
C SER A 130 -1.36 16.66 2.64
N GLY A 131 -1.95 15.47 2.80
CA GLY A 131 -1.57 14.25 2.11
C GLY A 131 -2.73 13.26 1.99
N LEU A 132 -2.48 12.16 1.27
CA LEU A 132 -3.45 11.08 1.14
C LEU A 132 -3.44 10.20 2.39
N PHE A 133 -4.59 10.03 3.02
CA PHE A 133 -4.82 9.07 4.09
C PHE A 133 -5.73 7.94 3.61
N THR A 134 -5.37 6.70 3.93
CA THR A 134 -6.12 5.49 3.54
C THR A 134 -6.20 4.52 4.71
N GLY A 135 -7.30 3.76 4.80
CA GLY A 135 -7.48 2.69 5.79
C GLY A 135 -7.08 1.30 5.25
N TYR A 136 -6.68 0.41 6.16
CA TYR A 136 -6.43 -1.01 5.91
C TYR A 136 -6.92 -1.82 7.11
N PHE A 137 -7.16 -3.12 6.94
CA PHE A 137 -7.74 -3.98 7.99
C PHE A 137 -7.21 -5.42 7.89
N GLU A 138 -7.52 -6.24 8.91
CA GLU A 138 -7.23 -7.68 8.91
C GLU A 138 -8.49 -8.43 8.42
N PRO A 139 -8.60 -8.80 7.12
CA PRO A 139 -9.74 -9.54 6.60
C PRO A 139 -9.87 -10.94 7.20
N GLU A 140 -11.08 -11.46 7.20
CA GLU A 140 -11.37 -12.82 7.62
C GLU A 140 -11.89 -13.65 6.44
N LEU A 141 -11.28 -14.80 6.21
CA LEU A 141 -11.54 -15.71 5.10
C LEU A 141 -12.01 -17.07 5.63
N GLN A 142 -12.72 -17.83 4.80
CA GLN A 142 -12.97 -19.25 5.04
C GLN A 142 -11.87 -20.08 4.36
N GLY A 143 -11.42 -21.15 4.99
CA GLY A 143 -10.36 -21.98 4.42
C GLY A 143 -10.31 -23.41 4.92
N SER A 144 -9.50 -24.23 4.25
CA SER A 144 -9.22 -25.61 4.58
C SER A 144 -7.74 -25.90 4.42
N LEU A 145 -7.18 -26.77 5.27
CA LEU A 145 -5.81 -27.23 5.14
C LEU A 145 -5.62 -28.23 3.99
N SER A 146 -6.71 -28.75 3.43
CA SER A 146 -6.73 -29.64 2.26
C SER A 146 -7.59 -29.04 1.14
N PRO A 147 -7.20 -29.22 -0.14
CA PRO A 147 -8.01 -28.75 -1.27
C PRO A 147 -9.33 -29.49 -1.41
N GLY A 148 -10.28 -28.87 -2.11
CA GLY A 148 -11.58 -29.45 -2.45
C GLY A 148 -12.73 -28.97 -1.56
N GLY A 149 -13.95 -29.39 -1.89
CA GLY A 149 -15.15 -28.95 -1.17
C GLY A 149 -15.43 -27.44 -1.31
N GLY A 150 -14.94 -26.81 -2.38
CA GLY A 150 -15.01 -25.37 -2.61
C GLY A 150 -13.76 -24.60 -2.21
N TYR A 151 -12.82 -25.22 -1.47
CA TYR A 151 -11.53 -24.61 -1.12
C TYR A 151 -10.48 -24.92 -2.19
N ASP A 152 -10.52 -24.16 -3.28
CA ASP A 152 -9.71 -24.42 -4.47
C ASP A 152 -8.66 -23.32 -4.75
N ILE A 153 -8.61 -22.28 -3.91
CA ILE A 153 -7.67 -21.17 -4.07
C ILE A 153 -6.53 -21.29 -3.05
N ALA A 154 -5.34 -21.66 -3.51
CA ALA A 154 -4.17 -21.81 -2.63
C ALA A 154 -3.57 -20.47 -2.19
N LEU A 155 -3.31 -20.33 -0.90
CA LEU A 155 -2.39 -19.33 -0.34
C LEU A 155 -1.05 -20.02 -0.04
N TYR A 156 0.05 -19.44 -0.49
CA TYR A 156 1.36 -20.10 -0.46
C TYR A 156 2.27 -19.63 0.68
N ARG A 157 3.07 -20.56 1.19
CA ARG A 157 4.26 -20.28 2.01
C ARG A 157 5.33 -19.61 1.18
N ARG A 158 6.27 -18.95 1.87
CA ARG A 158 7.49 -18.45 1.24
C ARG A 158 8.26 -19.62 0.59
N PRO A 159 8.53 -19.59 -0.71
CA PRO A 159 9.37 -20.58 -1.38
C PRO A 159 10.83 -20.51 -0.89
N ALA A 160 11.51 -21.66 -0.82
CA ALA A 160 12.90 -21.71 -0.36
C ALA A 160 13.90 -21.10 -1.36
N ASP A 161 13.56 -21.12 -2.64
CA ASP A 161 14.36 -20.56 -3.73
C ASP A 161 14.14 -19.04 -3.94
N LEU A 162 13.19 -18.43 -3.21
CA LEU A 162 12.95 -17.00 -3.25
C LEU A 162 14.03 -16.23 -2.46
N VAL A 163 14.86 -15.51 -3.22
CA VAL A 163 15.95 -14.68 -2.71
C VAL A 163 15.58 -13.20 -2.86
N THR A 164 15.84 -12.40 -1.83
CA THR A 164 15.74 -10.94 -1.89
C THR A 164 17.12 -10.33 -1.69
N VAL A 165 17.53 -9.48 -2.63
CA VAL A 165 18.86 -8.87 -2.69
C VAL A 165 18.76 -7.38 -2.39
N SER A 166 19.59 -6.87 -1.46
CA SER A 166 19.83 -5.44 -1.27
C SER A 166 20.86 -4.97 -2.28
N LEU A 167 20.48 -4.14 -3.25
CA LEU A 167 21.40 -3.70 -4.31
C LEU A 167 22.51 -2.78 -3.76
N GLY A 168 22.21 -2.04 -2.69
CA GLY A 168 23.18 -1.22 -1.96
C GLY A 168 24.41 -1.97 -1.42
N HIS A 169 24.35 -3.30 -1.25
CA HIS A 169 25.52 -4.09 -0.85
C HIS A 169 26.55 -4.24 -1.99
N PHE A 170 26.13 -4.03 -3.24
CA PHE A 170 26.98 -4.16 -4.42
C PHE A 170 27.46 -2.80 -4.93
N ARG A 171 26.58 -1.79 -4.90
CA ARG A 171 26.88 -0.43 -5.35
C ARG A 171 26.12 0.58 -4.50
N GLU A 172 26.83 1.58 -3.99
CA GLU A 172 26.25 2.65 -3.17
C GLU A 172 25.12 3.41 -3.89
N ALA A 173 25.23 3.56 -5.21
CA ALA A 173 24.20 4.21 -6.05
C ALA A 173 22.80 3.56 -5.94
N PHE A 174 22.71 2.30 -5.50
CA PHE A 174 21.45 1.58 -5.31
C PHE A 174 21.12 1.35 -3.82
N ALA A 175 21.65 2.20 -2.93
CA ALA A 175 21.35 2.15 -1.51
C ALA A 175 19.84 2.27 -1.26
N GLY A 176 19.28 1.31 -0.52
CA GLY A 176 17.85 1.23 -0.24
C GLY A 176 17.04 0.45 -1.29
N GLU A 177 17.57 0.21 -2.48
CA GLU A 177 16.89 -0.58 -3.51
C GLU A 177 17.00 -2.08 -3.24
N ARG A 178 15.92 -2.79 -3.58
CA ARG A 178 15.80 -4.23 -3.39
C ARG A 178 15.16 -4.88 -4.61
N ILE A 179 15.62 -6.07 -4.95
CA ILE A 179 14.98 -6.94 -5.94
C ILE A 179 14.74 -8.31 -5.33
N SER A 180 13.73 -9.04 -5.81
CA SER A 180 13.53 -10.46 -5.48
C SER A 180 13.55 -11.31 -6.74
N GLY A 181 14.00 -12.55 -6.58
CA GLY A 181 14.14 -13.49 -7.67
C GLY A 181 14.45 -14.90 -7.18
N ARG A 182 14.84 -15.77 -8.11
CA ARG A 182 15.38 -17.11 -7.84
C ARG A 182 16.64 -17.33 -8.64
N VAL A 183 17.55 -18.15 -8.11
CA VAL A 183 18.78 -18.50 -8.83
C VAL A 183 18.52 -19.70 -9.72
N VAL A 184 18.70 -19.53 -11.02
CA VAL A 184 18.56 -20.57 -12.05
C VAL A 184 19.86 -20.58 -12.86
N ASP A 185 20.54 -21.73 -12.91
CA ASP A 185 21.81 -21.90 -13.64
C ASP A 185 22.87 -20.84 -13.30
N GLY A 186 22.95 -20.47 -12.02
CA GLY A 186 23.90 -19.47 -11.51
C GLY A 186 23.50 -18.01 -11.76
N ALA A 187 22.37 -17.74 -12.42
CA ALA A 187 21.85 -16.40 -12.66
C ALA A 187 20.62 -16.10 -11.78
N LEU A 188 20.57 -14.88 -11.23
CA LEU A 188 19.36 -14.40 -10.55
C LEU A 188 18.32 -13.99 -11.60
N GLN A 189 17.20 -14.72 -11.65
CA GLN A 189 16.07 -14.42 -12.51
C GLN A 189 14.90 -13.85 -11.70
N PRO A 190 14.03 -13.01 -12.28
CA PRO A 190 12.80 -12.55 -11.64
C PRO A 190 11.96 -13.74 -11.15
N TYR A 191 11.31 -13.57 -10.00
CA TYR A 191 10.40 -14.60 -9.49
C TYR A 191 9.08 -14.57 -10.28
N PRO A 192 8.38 -15.71 -10.46
CA PRO A 192 7.10 -15.77 -11.17
C PRO A 192 6.10 -14.68 -10.77
N THR A 193 5.44 -14.12 -11.78
CA THR A 193 4.33 -13.17 -11.67
C THR A 193 3.08 -13.84 -11.09
N ARG A 194 2.11 -13.03 -10.64
CA ARG A 194 0.79 -13.54 -10.23
C ARG A 194 0.15 -14.43 -11.29
N ALA A 195 0.17 -14.01 -12.57
CA ALA A 195 -0.43 -14.78 -13.65
C ALA A 195 0.21 -16.17 -13.80
N GLU A 196 1.54 -16.26 -13.66
CA GLU A 196 2.26 -17.54 -13.72
C GLU A 196 2.01 -18.40 -12.48
N ILE A 197 1.95 -17.80 -11.28
CA ILE A 197 1.65 -18.50 -10.03
C ILE A 197 0.22 -19.06 -10.06
N ASP A 198 -0.77 -18.23 -10.43
CA ASP A 198 -2.17 -18.65 -10.62
C ASP A 198 -2.30 -19.69 -11.74
N GLY A 199 -1.36 -19.70 -12.69
CA GLY A 199 -1.23 -20.69 -13.76
C GLY A 199 -0.49 -21.97 -13.36
N GLY A 200 -0.07 -22.12 -12.10
CA GLY A 200 0.53 -23.33 -11.58
C GLY A 200 2.07 -23.33 -11.52
N ALA A 201 2.75 -22.19 -11.63
CA ALA A 201 4.22 -22.12 -11.55
C ALA A 201 4.80 -22.67 -10.23
N LEU A 202 3.98 -22.80 -9.18
CA LEU A 202 4.35 -23.35 -7.88
C LEU A 202 3.82 -24.77 -7.63
N ALA A 203 3.12 -25.37 -8.61
CA ALA A 203 2.52 -26.69 -8.47
C ALA A 203 3.59 -27.76 -8.18
N GLY A 204 3.26 -28.71 -7.31
CA GLY A 204 4.15 -29.81 -6.94
C GLY A 204 5.27 -29.45 -5.95
N GLN A 205 5.38 -28.18 -5.53
CA GLN A 205 6.41 -27.76 -4.58
C GLN A 205 5.98 -27.89 -3.11
N SER A 206 4.74 -28.34 -2.85
CA SER A 206 4.19 -28.52 -1.49
C SER A 206 4.25 -27.24 -0.64
N LEU A 207 3.99 -26.11 -1.30
CA LEU A 207 4.08 -24.75 -0.72
C LEU A 207 2.73 -24.25 -0.21
N GLU A 208 1.64 -24.92 -0.53
CA GLU A 208 0.30 -24.58 -0.09
C GLU A 208 0.27 -24.49 1.45
N LEU A 209 -0.20 -23.34 1.95
CA LEU A 209 -0.33 -23.06 3.37
C LEU A 209 -1.76 -23.38 3.84
N VAL A 210 -2.73 -22.95 3.04
CA VAL A 210 -4.17 -23.12 3.22
C VAL A 210 -4.86 -22.88 1.88
N TRP A 211 -6.01 -23.50 1.69
CA TRP A 211 -6.89 -23.30 0.54
C TRP A 211 -8.10 -22.48 0.99
N VAL A 212 -8.48 -21.46 0.24
CA VAL A 212 -9.64 -20.60 0.54
C VAL A 212 -10.71 -20.74 -0.55
N ASP A 213 -11.93 -20.35 -0.21
CA ASP A 213 -13.12 -20.56 -1.04
C ASP A 213 -13.38 -19.43 -2.06
N ASN A 214 -12.68 -18.30 -1.92
CA ASN A 214 -12.93 -17.13 -2.74
C ASN A 214 -11.63 -16.47 -3.24
N ALA A 215 -11.50 -16.36 -4.56
CA ALA A 215 -10.32 -15.78 -5.21
C ALA A 215 -10.20 -14.26 -5.03
N VAL A 216 -11.33 -13.55 -4.92
CA VAL A 216 -11.38 -12.10 -4.66
C VAL A 216 -10.93 -11.84 -3.22
N ASP A 217 -11.38 -12.64 -2.25
CA ASP A 217 -10.92 -12.55 -0.87
C ASP A 217 -9.42 -12.83 -0.75
N ALA A 218 -8.93 -13.89 -1.40
CA ALA A 218 -7.51 -14.18 -1.50
C ALA A 218 -6.74 -12.98 -2.09
N PHE A 219 -7.23 -12.38 -3.17
CA PHE A 219 -6.58 -11.22 -3.80
C PHE A 219 -6.51 -10.02 -2.85
N PHE A 220 -7.61 -9.67 -2.17
CA PHE A 220 -7.60 -8.60 -1.17
C PHE A 220 -6.72 -8.92 0.03
N LEU A 221 -6.65 -10.17 0.48
CA LEU A 221 -5.70 -10.60 1.51
C LEU A 221 -4.23 -10.31 1.10
N HIS A 222 -3.87 -10.53 -0.17
CA HIS A 222 -2.53 -10.16 -0.67
C HIS A 222 -2.27 -8.65 -0.58
N ILE A 223 -3.30 -7.81 -0.78
CA ILE A 223 -3.19 -6.35 -0.65
C ILE A 223 -3.04 -5.94 0.82
N GLN A 224 -3.84 -6.53 1.72
CA GLN A 224 -3.81 -6.22 3.15
C GLN A 224 -2.56 -6.79 3.85
N GLY A 225 -2.00 -7.90 3.34
CA GLY A 225 -0.79 -8.54 3.82
C GLY A 225 -0.96 -9.40 5.08
N SER A 226 -2.13 -9.41 5.71
CA SER A 226 -2.44 -10.25 6.86
C SER A 226 -3.95 -10.48 6.99
N GLY A 227 -4.35 -11.53 7.69
CA GLY A 227 -5.76 -11.88 7.85
C GLY A 227 -6.01 -12.97 8.88
N ARG A 228 -7.26 -13.37 8.98
CA ARG A 228 -7.75 -14.51 9.76
C ARG A 228 -8.37 -15.52 8.81
N VAL A 229 -8.13 -16.79 9.06
CA VAL A 229 -8.73 -17.89 8.31
C VAL A 229 -9.54 -18.73 9.29
N ARG A 230 -10.86 -18.73 9.13
CA ARG A 230 -11.77 -19.70 9.76
C ARG A 230 -11.60 -21.02 9.03
N LEU A 231 -11.15 -22.04 9.73
CA LEU A 231 -10.92 -23.34 9.11
C LEU A 231 -12.20 -24.16 9.07
N ALA A 232 -12.37 -24.95 8.01
CA ALA A 232 -13.50 -25.84 7.81
C ALA A 232 -13.63 -26.94 8.89
N ASP A 233 -12.52 -27.34 9.50
CA ASP A 233 -12.47 -28.26 10.64
C ASP A 233 -12.71 -27.57 12.00
N GLY A 234 -12.93 -26.25 11.97
CA GLY A 234 -13.18 -25.42 13.14
C GLY A 234 -11.96 -24.59 13.56
N GLY A 235 -12.24 -23.58 14.38
CA GLY A 235 -11.22 -22.66 14.87
C GLY A 235 -10.76 -21.62 13.85
N THR A 236 -9.91 -20.72 14.32
CA THR A 236 -9.41 -19.59 13.53
C THR A 236 -7.90 -19.51 13.65
N ARG A 237 -7.22 -19.40 12.52
CA ARG A 237 -5.78 -19.20 12.45
C ARG A 237 -5.46 -17.86 11.82
N ARG A 238 -4.38 -17.25 12.29
CA ARG A 238 -3.92 -15.94 11.80
C ARG A 238 -2.82 -16.14 10.78
N ILE A 239 -2.94 -15.44 9.67
CA ILE A 239 -2.01 -15.50 8.54
C ILE A 239 -1.38 -14.12 8.33
N ALA A 240 -0.09 -14.08 8.05
CA ALA A 240 0.63 -12.83 7.86
C ALA A 240 1.69 -12.93 6.77
N TYR A 241 2.07 -11.77 6.23
CA TYR A 241 3.13 -11.60 5.27
C TYR A 241 4.41 -12.32 5.69
N ALA A 242 4.98 -13.08 4.76
CA ALA A 242 6.28 -13.73 4.88
C ALA A 242 7.27 -13.20 3.83
N ALA A 243 6.83 -12.99 2.59
CA ALA A 243 7.64 -12.45 1.50
C ALA A 243 6.76 -11.95 0.35
N SER A 244 7.37 -11.32 -0.65
CA SER A 244 6.75 -11.01 -1.94
C SER A 244 7.66 -11.47 -3.08
N ASN A 245 7.07 -11.75 -4.25
CA ASN A 245 7.80 -12.12 -5.46
C ASN A 245 8.67 -10.97 -6.03
N GLY A 246 8.58 -9.76 -5.48
CA GLY A 246 9.36 -8.58 -5.88
C GLY A 246 8.92 -7.93 -7.19
N GLN A 247 7.80 -8.39 -7.76
CA GLN A 247 7.22 -7.81 -8.97
C GLN A 247 6.50 -6.49 -8.64
N PRO A 248 6.38 -5.55 -9.60
CA PRO A 248 5.69 -4.30 -9.37
C PRO A 248 4.21 -4.52 -9.05
N TYR A 249 3.70 -3.74 -8.10
CA TYR A 249 2.28 -3.68 -7.79
C TYR A 249 1.54 -2.81 -8.80
N LEU A 250 0.44 -3.34 -9.35
CA LEU A 250 -0.50 -2.56 -10.16
C LEU A 250 -1.84 -2.43 -9.42
N ALA A 251 -2.28 -1.20 -9.23
CA ALA A 251 -3.60 -0.92 -8.69
C ALA A 251 -4.68 -1.20 -9.76
N ILE A 252 -5.35 -2.34 -9.68
CA ILE A 252 -6.35 -2.79 -10.68
C ILE A 252 -7.54 -1.83 -10.84
N GLY A 253 -7.79 -0.94 -9.87
CA GLY A 253 -8.77 0.15 -10.03
C GLY A 253 -8.45 1.04 -11.23
N ARG A 254 -7.16 1.26 -11.56
CA ARG A 254 -6.74 2.01 -12.75
C ARG A 254 -7.13 1.29 -14.03
N THR A 255 -7.00 -0.03 -14.05
CA THR A 255 -7.43 -0.87 -15.18
C THR A 255 -8.94 -0.76 -15.38
N LEU A 256 -9.72 -0.89 -14.30
CA LEU A 256 -11.18 -0.81 -14.37
C LEU A 256 -11.65 0.56 -14.85
N VAL A 257 -11.04 1.64 -14.38
CA VAL A 257 -11.30 2.99 -14.88
C VAL A 257 -10.93 3.13 -16.36
N GLY A 258 -9.75 2.64 -16.76
CA GLY A 258 -9.30 2.70 -18.16
C GLY A 258 -10.20 1.95 -19.13
N ARG A 259 -10.89 0.90 -18.66
CA ARG A 259 -11.87 0.12 -19.42
C ARG A 259 -13.28 0.74 -19.41
N GLY A 260 -13.50 1.82 -18.67
CA GLY A 260 -14.83 2.41 -18.47
C GLY A 260 -15.76 1.57 -17.57
N ALA A 261 -15.20 0.59 -16.84
CA ALA A 261 -15.96 -0.28 -15.95
C ALA A 261 -16.31 0.39 -14.60
N LEU A 262 -15.51 1.37 -14.19
CA LEU A 262 -15.75 2.24 -13.03
C LEU A 262 -15.35 3.69 -13.39
N SER A 263 -15.98 4.68 -12.78
CA SER A 263 -15.52 6.07 -12.88
C SER A 263 -14.35 6.36 -11.93
N ARG A 264 -13.63 7.47 -12.14
CA ARG A 264 -12.51 7.88 -11.27
C ARG A 264 -12.98 8.29 -9.88
N GLU A 265 -14.20 8.79 -9.81
CA GLU A 265 -14.83 9.32 -8.61
C GLU A 265 -15.37 8.19 -7.72
N GLU A 266 -15.76 7.06 -8.33
CA GLU A 266 -16.36 5.91 -7.64
C GLU A 266 -15.35 4.79 -7.32
N VAL A 267 -14.11 4.87 -7.82
CA VAL A 267 -13.12 3.79 -7.65
C VAL A 267 -12.66 3.69 -6.20
N THR A 268 -13.21 2.71 -5.50
CA THR A 268 -12.95 2.40 -4.09
C THR A 268 -12.67 0.91 -3.96
N MET A 269 -12.15 0.48 -2.82
CA MET A 269 -11.96 -0.95 -2.55
C MET A 269 -13.28 -1.73 -2.69
N GLN A 270 -14.37 -1.13 -2.22
CA GLN A 270 -15.72 -1.69 -2.22
C GLN A 270 -16.27 -1.80 -3.64
N SER A 271 -16.15 -0.76 -4.46
CA SER A 271 -16.63 -0.81 -5.85
C SER A 271 -15.80 -1.75 -6.71
N ILE A 272 -14.48 -1.83 -6.49
CA ILE A 272 -13.60 -2.82 -7.15
C ILE A 272 -14.03 -4.24 -6.76
N ARG A 273 -14.23 -4.52 -5.47
CA ARG A 273 -14.69 -5.84 -5.00
C ARG A 273 -16.03 -6.22 -5.64
N ALA A 274 -17.01 -5.33 -5.56
CA ALA A 274 -18.34 -5.57 -6.13
C ALA A 274 -18.26 -5.87 -7.62
N TRP A 275 -17.41 -5.15 -8.36
CA TRP A 275 -17.18 -5.41 -9.77
C TRP A 275 -16.58 -6.80 -10.01
N LEU A 276 -15.55 -7.20 -9.25
CA LEU A 276 -14.91 -8.52 -9.41
C LEU A 276 -15.89 -9.66 -9.11
N GLU A 277 -16.72 -9.51 -8.07
CA GLU A 277 -17.74 -10.51 -7.70
C GLU A 277 -18.86 -10.61 -8.75
N ALA A 278 -19.26 -9.49 -9.35
CA ALA A 278 -20.28 -9.45 -10.40
C ALA A 278 -19.78 -9.94 -11.76
N ASN A 279 -18.46 -10.00 -11.99
CA ASN A 279 -17.86 -10.33 -13.29
C ASN A 279 -16.87 -11.51 -13.19
N PRO A 280 -17.30 -12.71 -12.76
CA PRO A 280 -16.40 -13.85 -12.48
C PRO A 280 -15.63 -14.36 -13.71
N GLY A 281 -16.14 -14.12 -14.93
CA GLY A 281 -15.44 -14.49 -16.18
C GLY A 281 -14.24 -13.58 -16.50
N GLU A 282 -14.27 -12.32 -16.07
CA GLU A 282 -13.23 -11.33 -16.35
C GLU A 282 -12.31 -11.07 -15.15
N ALA A 283 -12.83 -11.27 -13.93
CA ALA A 283 -12.11 -10.99 -12.70
C ALA A 283 -10.72 -11.63 -12.62
N PRO A 284 -10.50 -12.91 -13.00
CA PRO A 284 -9.17 -13.50 -12.99
C PRO A 284 -8.17 -12.77 -13.90
N ALA A 285 -8.60 -12.34 -15.07
CA ALA A 285 -7.72 -11.62 -16.00
C ALA A 285 -7.34 -10.25 -15.45
N VAL A 286 -8.30 -9.52 -14.87
CA VAL A 286 -8.04 -8.21 -14.25
C VAL A 286 -7.12 -8.34 -13.03
N MET A 287 -7.37 -9.30 -12.13
CA MET A 287 -6.52 -9.52 -10.95
C MET A 287 -5.08 -9.86 -11.34
N ARG A 288 -4.89 -10.64 -12.42
CA ARG A 288 -3.56 -11.05 -12.93
C ARG A 288 -2.73 -9.92 -13.52
N GLU A 289 -3.32 -8.76 -13.84
CA GLU A 289 -2.53 -7.58 -14.24
C GLU A 289 -1.65 -7.05 -13.09
N ASN A 290 -2.02 -7.34 -11.84
CA ASN A 290 -1.16 -7.09 -10.69
C ASN A 290 -0.12 -8.21 -10.55
N ASN A 291 1.06 -8.01 -11.14
CA ASN A 291 2.16 -8.99 -11.10
C ASN A 291 2.66 -9.30 -9.68
N SER A 292 2.47 -8.39 -8.72
CA SER A 292 2.86 -8.60 -7.32
C SER A 292 2.08 -9.74 -6.67
N TYR A 293 2.81 -10.67 -6.05
CA TYR A 293 2.28 -11.80 -5.30
C TYR A 293 2.90 -11.84 -3.90
N VAL A 294 2.07 -12.06 -2.87
CA VAL A 294 2.47 -12.13 -1.47
C VAL A 294 2.45 -13.59 -1.00
N PHE A 295 3.52 -13.99 -0.31
CA PHE A 295 3.63 -15.26 0.37
C PHE A 295 3.40 -15.07 1.85
N PHE A 296 2.84 -16.08 2.50
CA PHE A 296 2.37 -15.99 3.87
C PHE A 296 3.02 -17.00 4.81
N ARG A 297 2.81 -16.77 6.11
CA ARG A 297 3.13 -17.69 7.19
C ARG A 297 1.98 -17.67 8.20
N TRP A 298 1.82 -18.77 8.92
CA TRP A 298 1.01 -18.75 10.14
C TRP A 298 1.67 -17.85 11.18
N LEU A 299 0.88 -17.03 11.86
CA LEU A 299 1.31 -16.37 13.09
C LEU A 299 1.15 -17.36 14.25
N GLY A 300 2.25 -17.65 14.93
CA GLY A 300 2.23 -18.40 16.19
C GLY A 300 1.50 -17.62 17.27
N GLY A 301 0.87 -18.34 18.20
CA GLY A 301 -0.08 -17.81 19.16
C GLY A 301 0.32 -16.49 19.85
N LYS A 302 -0.63 -15.58 19.89
CA LYS A 302 -0.97 -14.66 20.99
C LYS A 302 -2.47 -14.40 20.85
N SER A 303 -3.14 -14.10 21.97
CA SER A 303 -4.59 -13.84 22.10
C SER A 303 -5.26 -13.39 20.80
N ALA A 304 -6.44 -13.95 20.48
CA ALA A 304 -7.26 -13.53 19.36
C ALA A 304 -7.54 -12.01 19.35
N GLU A 305 -7.35 -11.34 20.47
CA GLU A 305 -7.47 -9.90 20.70
C GLU A 305 -6.32 -9.06 20.10
N LEU A 306 -5.17 -9.65 19.79
CA LEU A 306 -4.04 -8.90 19.21
C LEU A 306 -4.17 -8.78 17.69
N GLY A 307 -3.95 -7.57 17.16
CA GLY A 307 -3.88 -7.30 15.73
C GLY A 307 -2.61 -7.90 15.06
N PRO A 308 -2.50 -7.81 13.72
CA PRO A 308 -1.39 -8.40 12.95
C PRO A 308 -0.04 -7.78 13.32
N GLU A 309 1.05 -8.52 13.11
CA GLU A 309 2.40 -7.96 13.29
C GLU A 309 2.69 -6.98 12.14
N GLY A 310 2.92 -5.71 12.47
CA GLY A 310 3.34 -4.70 11.50
C GLY A 310 4.81 -4.80 11.12
N ALA A 311 5.29 -3.89 10.26
CA ALA A 311 6.68 -3.87 9.79
C ALA A 311 7.73 -3.67 10.91
N GLN A 312 7.34 -3.14 12.07
CA GLN A 312 8.21 -3.04 13.25
C GLN A 312 8.37 -4.39 13.99
N GLY A 313 7.56 -5.40 13.64
CA GLY A 313 7.52 -6.71 14.30
C GLY A 313 6.80 -6.67 15.65
N VAL A 314 5.80 -5.81 15.80
CA VAL A 314 4.94 -5.72 16.99
C VAL A 314 3.47 -5.79 16.57
N PRO A 315 2.56 -6.32 17.41
CA PRO A 315 1.13 -6.39 17.10
C PRO A 315 0.50 -5.01 16.97
N LEU A 316 -0.24 -4.78 15.89
CA LEU A 316 -0.96 -3.55 15.61
C LEU A 316 -2.17 -3.42 16.55
N LEU A 317 -2.53 -2.18 16.90
CA LEU A 317 -3.71 -1.83 17.67
C LEU A 317 -4.71 -1.12 16.76
N ALA A 318 -5.95 -1.62 16.70
CA ALA A 318 -7.01 -1.04 15.89
C ALA A 318 -7.18 0.46 16.19
N GLY A 319 -7.27 1.28 15.13
CA GLY A 319 -7.40 2.74 15.23
C GLY A 319 -6.19 3.50 15.80
N ARG A 320 -5.16 2.80 16.29
CA ARG A 320 -4.00 3.39 17.00
C ARG A 320 -2.65 2.97 16.42
N SER A 321 -2.64 2.41 15.22
CA SER A 321 -1.42 2.01 14.51
C SER A 321 -1.47 2.46 13.05
N LEU A 322 -0.39 3.06 12.57
CA LEU A 322 -0.30 3.65 11.24
C LEU A 322 0.87 3.03 10.46
N ALA A 323 0.63 2.73 9.17
CA ALA A 323 1.69 2.37 8.24
C ALA A 323 2.28 3.65 7.63
N VAL A 324 3.61 3.70 7.50
CA VAL A 324 4.33 4.90 7.04
C VAL A 324 5.42 4.53 6.04
N ASP A 325 5.83 5.50 5.21
CA ASP A 325 7.04 5.38 4.41
C ASP A 325 8.28 5.54 5.30
N ARG A 326 9.01 4.44 5.45
CA ARG A 326 10.22 4.32 6.27
C ARG A 326 11.40 5.14 5.73
N LYS A 327 11.34 5.58 4.47
CA LYS A 327 12.30 6.53 3.92
C LYS A 327 12.21 7.87 4.65
N TYR A 328 11.03 8.26 5.13
CA TYR A 328 10.81 9.56 5.77
C TYR A 328 10.62 9.43 7.28
N LEU A 329 9.75 8.52 7.73
CA LEU A 329 9.34 8.43 9.14
C LEU A 329 9.90 7.18 9.83
N PRO A 330 10.47 7.30 11.06
CA PRO A 330 10.93 6.16 11.83
C PRO A 330 9.76 5.32 12.37
N LEU A 331 9.92 3.99 12.33
CA LEU A 331 8.95 3.08 12.94
C LEU A 331 8.94 3.23 14.47
N GLY A 332 7.74 3.33 15.05
CA GLY A 332 7.53 3.47 16.50
C GLY A 332 7.43 4.91 17.00
N ALA A 333 7.64 5.90 16.13
CA ALA A 333 7.36 7.29 16.50
C ALA A 333 5.86 7.53 16.62
N PRO A 334 5.39 8.23 17.68
CA PRO A 334 4.04 8.73 17.75
C PRO A 334 3.75 9.70 16.60
N LEU A 335 2.55 9.60 16.02
CA LEU A 335 2.07 10.49 14.98
C LEU A 335 0.68 10.98 15.36
N TRP A 336 0.48 12.30 15.29
CA TRP A 336 -0.84 12.91 15.36
C TRP A 336 -1.38 13.04 13.93
N LEU A 337 -2.61 12.58 13.71
CA LEU A 337 -3.26 12.63 12.41
C LEU A 337 -4.57 13.40 12.56
N ASP A 338 -4.71 14.49 11.81
CA ASP A 338 -5.98 15.13 11.54
C ASP A 338 -6.41 14.75 10.12
N ALA A 339 -7.51 13.99 10.02
CA ALA A 339 -8.01 13.47 8.76
C ALA A 339 -9.53 13.45 8.75
N HIS A 340 -10.10 13.82 7.61
CA HIS A 340 -11.51 13.62 7.33
C HIS A 340 -11.72 12.25 6.70
N VAL A 341 -12.55 11.42 7.33
CA VAL A 341 -12.97 10.12 6.78
C VAL A 341 -14.36 10.31 6.16
N PRO A 342 -14.50 10.24 4.82
CA PRO A 342 -15.81 10.36 4.18
C PRO A 342 -16.73 9.22 4.62
N ASP A 343 -17.95 9.56 5.07
CA ASP A 343 -19.05 8.69 5.50
C ASP A 343 -18.61 7.31 6.02
N ALA A 344 -18.25 7.25 7.30
CA ALA A 344 -18.24 5.97 8.01
C ALA A 344 -19.66 5.37 7.91
N ASP A 345 -19.83 4.27 7.15
CA ASP A 345 -21.07 3.49 7.20
C ASP A 345 -21.35 3.19 8.68
N PRO A 346 -22.49 3.58 9.26
CA PRO A 346 -22.83 3.29 10.65
C PRO A 346 -22.82 1.78 10.98
N ARG A 347 -22.80 0.91 9.97
CA ARG A 347 -22.67 -0.55 10.09
C ARG A 347 -21.23 -1.05 10.01
N ALA A 348 -20.29 -0.25 9.51
CA ALA A 348 -18.87 -0.51 9.63
C ALA A 348 -18.47 -0.08 11.05
N GLY A 349 -18.50 -1.02 12.00
CA GLY A 349 -18.27 -0.77 13.42
C GLY A 349 -16.87 -0.23 13.73
N TRP A 350 -16.69 1.07 13.50
CA TRP A 350 -15.60 1.91 13.99
C TRP A 350 -16.08 2.71 15.18
#